data_AF-A0A428TIW3-F1
#
_entry.id   AF-A0A428TIW3-F1
#
_cell.length_a   1.000
_cell.length_b   1.000
_cell.length_c   1.000
_cell.angle_alpha   90.00
_cell.angle_beta   90.00
_cell.angle_gamma   90.00
#
_symmetry.space_group_name_H-M   'P 1'
#
loop_
_entity.id
_entity.type
_entity.pdbx_description
1 polymer ?
#
loop_
_entity_poly.entity_id
_entity_poly.type
_entity_poly.pdbx_seq_one_letter_code
_entity_poly.pdbx_strand_id
1 'polypeptide(L)'
;MSIAQLFAARTAETRAFLWRTINAEEQRFRENYMSFSARDIQMSVQSLIIYMIMAIIDQDEYTKQRGTRLLDTVETLSSRFLTFVGSYSQTERAEPSLTWEDWIFAESRRRMASLWIVISAVIFIDNDIPCRGCGPLEHLPLLSSKMLWEAQTREEWQLEKALYDVGNPVMTLGALFKAKRNPEDPLHAQELQCWEAGTDKLAIMLDIATQFVWAR
;
A
#
# COMPACT_ATOMS: atom_id res chain seq x y z
N MET A 1 7.17 -22.10 13.00
CA MET A 1 7.96 -20.86 12.92
C MET A 1 7.46 -20.07 11.72
N SER A 2 7.14 -18.79 11.91
CA SER A 2 6.78 -17.90 10.79
C SER A 2 8.03 -17.57 9.96
N ILE A 3 7.88 -17.36 8.64
CA ILE A 3 8.99 -16.93 7.75
C ILE A 3 9.66 -15.66 8.28
N ALA A 4 8.89 -14.74 8.87
CA ALA A 4 9.44 -13.52 9.46
C ALA A 4 10.36 -13.80 10.66
N GLN A 5 10.03 -14.78 11.49
CA GLN A 5 10.90 -15.21 12.60
C GLN A 5 12.17 -15.88 12.08
N LEU A 6 12.03 -16.71 11.04
CA LEU A 6 13.18 -17.33 10.37
C LEU A 6 14.09 -16.26 9.75
N PHE A 7 13.53 -15.22 9.15
CA PHE A 7 14.29 -14.08 8.62
C PHE A 7 15.04 -13.34 9.72
N ALA A 8 14.38 -13.02 10.84
CA ALA A 8 15.00 -12.27 11.93
C ALA A 8 16.15 -13.04 12.61
N ALA A 9 16.02 -14.35 12.75
CA ALA A 9 17.01 -15.22 13.38
C ALA A 9 18.01 -15.86 12.39
N ARG A 10 17.99 -15.47 11.12
CA ARG A 10 18.78 -16.13 10.08
C ARG A 10 20.29 -15.99 10.33
N THR A 11 21.00 -17.05 9.98
CA THR A 11 22.46 -17.17 9.93
C THR A 11 22.90 -17.45 8.50
N ALA A 12 24.20 -17.44 8.24
CA ALA A 12 24.74 -17.82 6.93
C ALA A 12 24.29 -19.23 6.50
N GLU A 13 24.20 -20.19 7.43
CA GLU A 13 23.78 -21.57 7.12
C GLU A 13 22.26 -21.69 6.84
N THR A 14 21.44 -20.91 7.55
CA THR A 14 19.97 -21.00 7.46
C THR A 14 19.38 -20.12 6.36
N ARG A 15 20.16 -19.20 5.80
CA ARG A 15 19.76 -18.30 4.72
C ARG A 15 19.21 -19.03 3.48
N ALA A 16 19.86 -20.10 3.05
CA ALA A 16 19.41 -20.88 1.90
C ALA A 16 18.05 -21.55 2.17
N PHE A 17 17.81 -22.00 3.40
CA PHE A 17 16.55 -22.58 3.82
C PHE A 17 15.43 -21.54 3.82
N LEU A 18 15.67 -20.35 4.39
CA LEU A 18 14.73 -19.22 4.34
C LEU A 18 14.25 -18.91 2.92
N TRP A 19 15.18 -18.75 1.98
CA TRP A 19 14.81 -18.42 0.60
C TRP A 19 14.08 -19.57 -0.11
N ARG A 20 14.40 -20.83 0.20
CA ARG A 20 13.60 -21.97 -0.28
C ARG A 20 12.18 -21.92 0.26
N THR A 21 11.97 -21.57 1.52
CA THR A 21 10.64 -21.45 2.13
C THR A 21 9.83 -20.33 1.47
N ILE A 22 10.42 -19.14 1.28
CA ILE A 22 9.78 -18.02 0.58
C ILE A 22 9.40 -18.41 -0.86
N ASN A 23 10.31 -19.07 -1.59
CA ASN A 23 10.05 -19.53 -2.96
C ASN A 23 8.88 -20.53 -3.02
N ALA A 24 8.81 -21.46 -2.07
CA ALA A 24 7.73 -22.44 -2.04
C ALA A 24 6.37 -21.79 -1.77
N GLU A 25 6.30 -20.79 -0.90
CA GLU A 25 5.05 -20.08 -0.65
C GLU A 25 4.63 -19.19 -1.81
N GLU A 26 5.57 -18.48 -2.42
CA GLU A 26 5.33 -17.68 -3.62
C GLU A 26 4.81 -18.55 -4.78
N GLN A 27 5.43 -19.72 -4.99
CA GLN A 27 4.95 -20.71 -5.96
C GLN A 27 3.52 -21.19 -5.64
N ARG A 28 3.23 -21.46 -4.36
CA ARG A 28 1.87 -21.81 -3.92
C ARG A 28 0.86 -20.72 -4.27
N PHE A 29 1.22 -19.44 -4.16
CA PHE A 29 0.35 -18.34 -4.57
C PHE A 29 0.10 -18.38 -6.08
N ARG A 30 1.15 -18.53 -6.91
CA ARG A 30 1.01 -18.63 -8.38
C ARG A 30 0.16 -19.80 -8.85
N GLU A 31 0.22 -20.93 -8.14
CA GLU A 31 -0.54 -22.12 -8.54
C GLU A 31 -2.02 -22.04 -8.14
N ASN A 32 -2.33 -21.35 -7.04
CA ASN A 32 -3.67 -21.40 -6.44
C ASN A 32 -4.44 -20.08 -6.52
N TYR A 33 -3.87 -18.98 -7.03
CA TYR A 33 -4.55 -17.66 -7.01
C TYR A 33 -5.92 -17.63 -7.69
N MET A 34 -6.19 -18.55 -8.63
CA MET A 34 -7.49 -18.64 -9.29
C MET A 34 -8.63 -19.06 -8.35
N SER A 35 -8.32 -19.87 -7.33
CA SER A 35 -9.28 -20.36 -6.33
C SER A 35 -9.35 -19.48 -5.08
N PHE A 36 -8.50 -18.47 -4.97
CA PHE A 36 -8.44 -17.56 -3.84
C PHE A 36 -9.62 -16.57 -3.81
N SER A 37 -10.07 -16.24 -2.61
CA SER A 37 -10.96 -15.10 -2.39
C SER A 37 -10.20 -13.77 -2.54
N ALA A 38 -10.92 -12.65 -2.65
CA ALA A 38 -10.31 -11.33 -2.64
C ALA A 38 -9.44 -11.09 -1.39
N ARG A 39 -9.88 -11.59 -0.23
CA ARG A 39 -9.11 -11.51 1.04
C ARG A 39 -7.81 -12.33 0.95
N ASP A 40 -7.88 -13.55 0.44
CA ASP A 40 -6.70 -14.40 0.30
C ASP A 40 -5.65 -13.75 -0.64
N ILE A 41 -6.10 -13.21 -1.77
CA ILE A 41 -5.20 -12.49 -2.69
C ILE A 41 -4.55 -11.29 -2.01
N GLN A 42 -5.32 -10.49 -1.26
CA GLN A 42 -4.78 -9.35 -0.53
C GLN A 42 -3.70 -9.77 0.46
N MET A 43 -3.95 -10.82 1.26
CA MET A 43 -2.98 -11.36 2.21
C MET A 43 -1.73 -11.89 1.50
N SER A 44 -1.89 -12.57 0.37
CA SER A 44 -0.77 -13.03 -0.45
C SER A 44 0.09 -11.88 -0.98
N VAL A 45 -0.52 -10.80 -1.49
CA VAL A 45 0.21 -9.61 -1.95
C VAL A 45 0.94 -8.93 -0.78
N GLN A 46 0.32 -8.83 0.40
CA GLN A 46 0.99 -8.32 1.60
C GLN A 46 2.24 -9.14 1.97
N SER A 47 2.14 -10.48 1.95
CA SER A 47 3.29 -11.35 2.18
C SER A 47 4.39 -11.15 1.14
N LEU A 48 4.04 -11.02 -0.15
CA LEU A 48 5.01 -10.78 -1.22
C LEU A 48 5.75 -9.45 -1.06
N ILE A 49 5.07 -8.39 -0.61
CA ILE A 49 5.70 -7.10 -0.28
C ILE A 49 6.71 -7.28 0.86
N ILE A 50 6.35 -8.01 1.91
CA ILE A 50 7.28 -8.32 3.01
C ILE A 50 8.49 -9.10 2.47
N TYR A 51 8.30 -10.05 1.55
CA TYR A 51 9.40 -10.81 0.93
C TYR A 51 10.30 -9.95 0.04
N MET A 52 9.74 -8.93 -0.62
CA MET A 52 10.54 -7.94 -1.34
C MET A 52 11.39 -7.11 -0.38
N ILE A 53 10.82 -6.64 0.74
CA ILE A 53 11.58 -5.92 1.78
C ILE A 53 12.70 -6.81 2.34
N MET A 54 12.41 -8.08 2.63
CA MET A 54 13.41 -9.06 3.06
C MET A 54 14.53 -9.22 2.02
N ALA A 55 14.20 -9.27 0.72
CA ALA A 55 15.19 -9.39 -0.35
C ALA A 55 16.10 -8.15 -0.45
N ILE A 56 15.53 -6.96 -0.25
CA ILE A 56 16.24 -5.67 -0.24
C ILE A 56 17.18 -5.59 0.96
N ILE A 57 16.76 -6.06 2.14
CA ILE A 57 17.60 -6.06 3.35
C ILE A 57 18.71 -7.10 3.27
N ASP A 58 18.42 -8.28 2.74
CA ASP A 58 19.33 -9.43 2.82
C ASP A 58 20.45 -9.41 1.78
N GLN A 59 20.24 -8.75 0.63
CA GLN A 59 21.18 -8.54 -0.49
C GLN A 59 22.15 -9.70 -0.83
N ASP A 60 22.00 -10.29 -2.01
CA ASP A 60 23.00 -11.16 -2.64
C ASP A 60 22.94 -11.11 -4.16
N GLU A 61 23.76 -11.94 -4.80
CA GLU A 61 23.79 -12.12 -6.25
C GLU A 61 22.43 -12.47 -6.88
N TYR A 62 21.49 -13.05 -6.10
CA TYR A 62 20.16 -13.42 -6.58
C TYR A 62 19.09 -12.36 -6.27
N THR A 63 19.39 -11.30 -5.51
CA THR A 63 18.40 -10.29 -5.08
C THR A 63 17.62 -9.71 -6.26
N LYS A 64 18.29 -9.38 -7.37
CA LYS A 64 17.61 -8.85 -8.57
C LYS A 64 16.62 -9.86 -9.15
N GLN A 65 17.04 -11.11 -9.32
CA GLN A 65 16.19 -12.18 -9.86
C GLN A 65 14.99 -12.45 -8.94
N ARG A 66 15.20 -12.49 -7.62
CA ARG A 66 14.12 -12.65 -6.63
C ARG A 66 13.14 -11.49 -6.70
N GLY A 67 13.64 -10.25 -6.76
CA GLY A 67 12.82 -9.05 -6.90
C GLY A 67 11.93 -9.11 -8.14
N THR A 68 12.50 -9.40 -9.31
CA THR A 68 11.73 -9.55 -10.55
C THR A 68 10.64 -10.61 -10.44
N ARG A 69 10.97 -11.79 -9.88
CA ARG A 69 9.97 -12.86 -9.72
C ARG A 69 8.84 -12.47 -8.77
N LEU A 70 9.17 -11.84 -7.63
CA LEU A 70 8.17 -11.38 -6.66
C LEU A 70 7.25 -10.29 -7.24
N LEU A 71 7.81 -9.35 -8.01
CA LEU A 71 7.05 -8.31 -8.70
C LEU A 71 6.06 -8.89 -9.72
N ASP A 72 6.51 -9.84 -10.54
CA ASP A 72 5.66 -10.54 -11.52
C ASP A 72 4.50 -11.29 -10.84
N THR A 73 4.75 -11.89 -9.68
CA THR A 73 3.69 -12.54 -8.88
C THR A 73 2.70 -11.51 -8.33
N VAL A 74 3.19 -10.38 -7.80
CA VAL A 74 2.33 -9.30 -7.33
C VAL A 74 1.47 -8.76 -8.45
N GLU A 75 2.02 -8.54 -9.64
CA GLU A 75 1.26 -8.06 -10.80
C GLU A 75 0.14 -9.05 -11.20
N THR A 76 0.46 -10.35 -11.23
CA THR A 76 -0.50 -11.41 -11.52
C THR A 76 -1.66 -11.44 -10.51
N LEU A 77 -1.32 -11.46 -9.21
CA LEU A 77 -2.33 -11.50 -8.14
C LEU A 77 -3.16 -10.23 -8.09
N SER A 78 -2.53 -9.07 -8.25
CA SER A 78 -3.19 -7.77 -8.24
C SER A 78 -4.14 -7.64 -9.44
N SER A 79 -3.75 -8.15 -10.62
CA SER A 79 -4.64 -8.23 -11.79
C SER A 79 -5.88 -9.10 -11.51
N ARG A 80 -5.70 -10.27 -10.87
CA ARG A 80 -6.83 -11.10 -10.43
C ARG A 80 -7.71 -10.37 -9.42
N PHE A 81 -7.12 -9.66 -8.46
CA PHE A 81 -7.84 -8.88 -7.47
C PHE A 81 -8.77 -7.85 -8.13
N LEU A 82 -8.29 -7.14 -9.15
CA LEU A 82 -9.11 -6.18 -9.91
C LEU A 82 -10.32 -6.84 -10.58
N THR A 83 -10.23 -8.11 -11.00
CA THR A 83 -11.39 -8.82 -11.57
C THR A 83 -12.52 -9.06 -10.55
N PHE A 84 -12.22 -9.05 -9.25
CA PHE A 84 -13.22 -9.19 -8.19
C PHE A 84 -13.83 -7.86 -7.77
N VAL A 85 -13.02 -6.81 -7.66
CA VAL A 85 -13.39 -5.58 -6.95
C VAL A 85 -13.50 -4.36 -7.86
N GLY A 86 -13.07 -4.45 -9.12
CA GLY A 86 -13.12 -3.38 -10.12
C GLY A 86 -12.14 -2.23 -9.91
N SER A 87 -11.79 -1.94 -8.65
CA SER A 87 -10.76 -1.00 -8.24
C SER A 87 -9.98 -1.57 -7.05
N TYR A 88 -8.69 -1.24 -6.94
CA TYR A 88 -7.92 -1.54 -5.73
C TYR A 88 -8.53 -0.85 -4.51
N SER A 89 -9.01 0.38 -4.68
CA SER A 89 -9.49 1.19 -3.57
C SER A 89 -10.59 2.15 -4.01
N GLN A 90 -11.51 2.41 -3.08
CA GLN A 90 -12.53 3.46 -3.18
C GLN A 90 -12.54 4.29 -1.90
N THR A 91 -13.09 5.51 -1.99
CA THR A 91 -13.28 6.39 -0.82
C THR A 91 -14.35 5.81 0.11
N GLU A 92 -14.24 6.02 1.42
CA GLU A 92 -15.30 5.62 2.38
C GLU A 92 -16.66 6.28 2.10
N ARG A 93 -16.70 7.38 1.33
CA ARG A 93 -17.96 7.98 0.89
C ARG A 93 -18.65 7.19 -0.23
N ALA A 94 -17.86 6.56 -1.09
CA ALA A 94 -18.36 5.78 -2.23
C ALA A 94 -18.67 4.33 -1.82
N GLU A 95 -17.84 3.76 -0.96
CA GLU A 95 -17.98 2.41 -0.41
C GLU A 95 -17.84 2.49 1.13
N PRO A 96 -18.91 2.82 1.87
CA PRO A 96 -18.84 2.94 3.32
C PRO A 96 -18.66 1.58 3.99
N SER A 97 -17.69 1.50 4.90
CA SER A 97 -17.48 0.30 5.71
C SER A 97 -18.57 0.16 6.78
N LEU A 98 -19.23 -1.01 6.84
CA LEU A 98 -20.30 -1.29 7.82
C LEU A 98 -19.75 -1.70 9.18
N THR A 99 -18.58 -2.33 9.18
CA THR A 99 -17.91 -2.83 10.38
C THR A 99 -16.46 -2.36 10.43
N TRP A 100 -15.84 -2.47 11.60
CA TRP A 100 -14.41 -2.16 11.75
C TRP A 100 -13.54 -3.08 10.89
N GLU A 101 -13.93 -4.35 10.77
CA GLU A 101 -13.22 -5.35 9.96
C GLU A 101 -13.31 -5.05 8.46
N ASP A 102 -14.47 -4.56 7.99
CA ASP A 102 -14.62 -4.08 6.62
C ASP A 102 -13.77 -2.84 6.36
N TRP A 103 -13.71 -1.95 7.35
CA TRP A 103 -12.86 -0.76 7.27
C TRP A 103 -11.38 -1.11 7.25
N ILE A 104 -10.91 -2.01 8.11
CA ILE A 104 -9.51 -2.49 8.10
C ILE A 104 -9.20 -3.08 6.73
N PHE A 105 -10.13 -3.86 6.17
CA PHE A 105 -9.96 -4.43 4.83
C PHE A 105 -9.83 -3.35 3.76
N ALA A 106 -10.74 -2.37 3.72
CA ALA A 106 -10.72 -1.26 2.77
C ALA A 106 -9.49 -0.34 2.91
N GLU A 107 -9.13 0.03 4.13
CA GLU A 107 -7.96 0.86 4.45
C GLU A 107 -6.66 0.12 4.12
N SER A 108 -6.59 -1.19 4.39
CA SER A 108 -5.44 -2.00 4.00
C SER A 108 -5.22 -2.01 2.49
N ARG A 109 -6.30 -2.07 1.69
CA ARG A 109 -6.20 -1.95 0.22
C ARG A 109 -5.69 -0.58 -0.20
N ARG A 110 -6.19 0.50 0.44
CA ARG A 110 -5.72 1.88 0.23
C ARG A 110 -4.23 2.02 0.48
N ARG A 111 -3.76 1.50 1.61
CA ARG A 111 -2.35 1.50 2.02
C ARG A 111 -1.48 0.67 1.07
N MET A 112 -1.96 -0.48 0.62
CA MET A 112 -1.23 -1.31 -0.35
C MET A 112 -1.10 -0.65 -1.72
N ALA A 113 -2.18 -0.05 -2.25
CA ALA A 113 -2.12 0.68 -3.50
C ALA A 113 -1.16 1.88 -3.42
N SER A 114 -1.19 2.60 -2.29
CA SER A 114 -0.27 3.71 -2.00
C SER A 114 1.18 3.25 -1.93
N LEU A 115 1.45 2.14 -1.22
CA LEU A 115 2.79 1.56 -1.14
C LEU A 115 3.30 1.10 -2.50
N TRP A 116 2.42 0.52 -3.34
CA TRP A 116 2.78 0.15 -4.70
C TRP A 116 3.20 1.35 -5.55
N ILE A 117 2.54 2.50 -5.40
CA ILE A 117 2.94 3.74 -6.08
C ILE A 117 4.32 4.20 -5.62
N VAL A 118 4.59 4.15 -4.31
CA VAL A 118 5.91 4.49 -3.75
C VAL A 118 7.00 3.58 -4.32
N ILE A 119 6.78 2.27 -4.32
CA ILE A 119 7.72 1.28 -4.88
C ILE A 119 7.93 1.53 -6.37
N SER A 120 6.85 1.74 -7.13
CA SER A 120 6.91 2.01 -8.57
C SER A 120 7.70 3.28 -8.85
N ALA A 121 7.48 4.36 -8.09
CA ALA A 121 8.21 5.60 -8.23
C ALA A 121 9.72 5.39 -8.02
N VAL A 122 10.13 4.65 -6.98
CA VAL A 122 11.55 4.32 -6.75
C VAL A 122 12.13 3.55 -7.92
N ILE A 123 11.45 2.50 -8.40
CA ILE A 123 11.91 1.71 -9.54
C ILE A 123 12.03 2.56 -10.81
N PHE A 124 11.05 3.42 -11.09
CA PHE A 124 11.07 4.28 -12.28
C PHE A 124 12.21 5.31 -12.22
N ILE A 125 12.42 5.93 -11.04
CA ILE A 125 13.53 6.86 -10.81
C ILE A 125 14.88 6.14 -11.03
N ASP A 126 15.07 4.97 -10.42
CA ASP A 126 16.33 4.22 -10.50
C ASP A 126 16.68 3.77 -11.94
N ASN A 127 15.67 3.56 -12.79
CA ASN A 127 15.86 3.09 -14.16
C ASN A 127 15.74 4.20 -15.23
N ASP A 128 15.59 5.48 -14.82
CA ASP A 128 15.32 6.62 -15.71
C ASP A 128 14.14 6.39 -16.67
N ILE A 129 13.15 5.60 -16.23
CA ILE A 129 11.95 5.30 -17.01
C ILE A 129 10.89 6.34 -16.64
N PRO A 130 10.29 7.05 -17.61
CA PRO A 130 9.15 7.91 -17.31
C PRO A 130 8.00 7.05 -16.74
N CYS A 131 7.52 7.41 -15.55
CA CYS A 131 6.42 6.73 -14.87
C CYS A 131 5.11 6.89 -15.67
N ARG A 132 4.88 6.01 -16.65
CA ARG A 132 3.71 6.04 -17.56
C ARG A 132 2.56 5.13 -17.11
N GLY A 133 2.75 4.34 -16.04
CA GLY A 133 1.85 3.26 -15.62
C GLY A 133 0.95 3.57 -14.43
N CYS A 134 1.07 4.74 -13.84
CA CYS A 134 0.09 5.18 -12.85
C CYS A 134 -1.17 5.59 -13.60
N GLY A 135 -2.30 4.86 -13.43
CA GLY A 135 -3.61 5.28 -13.93
C GLY A 135 -4.03 6.64 -13.36
N PRO A 136 -5.32 7.02 -13.35
CA PRO A 136 -5.73 8.27 -12.71
C PRO A 136 -5.56 8.15 -11.18
N LEU A 137 -4.32 8.29 -10.68
CA LEU A 137 -3.98 8.40 -9.25
C LEU A 137 -4.78 9.53 -8.63
N GLU A 138 -5.21 10.50 -9.43
CA GLU A 138 -6.13 11.55 -9.05
C GLU A 138 -7.39 11.05 -8.33
N HIS A 139 -7.82 9.81 -8.57
CA HIS A 139 -8.98 9.20 -7.91
C HIS A 139 -8.62 8.30 -6.73
N LEU A 140 -7.34 8.01 -6.50
CA LEU A 140 -6.94 7.23 -5.35
C LEU A 140 -7.28 8.02 -4.08
N PRO A 141 -8.06 7.45 -3.16
CA PRO A 141 -8.33 8.09 -1.89
C PRO A 141 -7.04 8.23 -1.08
N LEU A 142 -6.89 9.32 -0.34
CA LEU A 142 -5.83 9.42 0.64
C LEU A 142 -6.01 8.38 1.77
N LEU A 143 -4.88 8.12 2.42
CA LEU A 143 -4.81 7.26 3.60
C LEU A 143 -5.55 7.91 4.76
N SER A 144 -6.11 7.08 5.64
CA SER A 144 -6.71 7.56 6.88
C SER A 144 -5.68 8.26 7.77
N SER A 145 -6.17 9.00 8.77
CA SER A 145 -5.29 9.49 9.82
C SER A 145 -4.56 8.35 10.54
N LYS A 146 -3.40 8.67 11.08
CA LYS A 146 -2.59 7.79 11.93
C LYS A 146 -3.41 7.26 13.11
N MET A 147 -4.13 8.13 13.80
CA MET A 147 -4.95 7.75 14.97
C MET A 147 -6.02 6.71 14.59
N LEU A 148 -6.69 6.92 13.45
CA LEU A 148 -7.74 6.01 13.00
C LEU A 148 -7.19 4.63 12.61
N TRP A 149 -5.98 4.57 12.05
CA TRP A 149 -5.32 3.31 11.69
C TRP A 149 -4.70 2.58 12.89
N GLU A 150 -4.12 3.32 13.82
CA GLU A 150 -3.44 2.76 14.99
C GLU A 150 -4.41 2.41 16.13
N ALA A 151 -5.71 2.66 15.97
CA ALA A 151 -6.75 2.21 16.90
C ALA A 151 -6.62 0.70 17.18
N GLN A 152 -6.54 0.33 18.45
CA GLN A 152 -6.33 -1.06 18.89
C GLN A 152 -7.64 -1.75 19.30
N THR A 153 -8.69 -0.97 19.53
CA THR A 153 -10.02 -1.47 19.88
C THR A 153 -11.08 -0.93 18.94
N ARG A 154 -12.22 -1.62 18.88
CA ARG A 154 -13.36 -1.19 18.05
C ARG A 154 -13.93 0.13 18.57
N GLU A 155 -13.92 0.32 19.88
CA GLU A 155 -14.39 1.53 20.56
C GLU A 155 -13.49 2.73 20.23
N GLU A 156 -12.16 2.56 20.28
CA GLU A 156 -11.20 3.57 19.84
C GLU A 156 -11.41 3.93 18.37
N TRP A 157 -11.55 2.93 17.50
CA TRP A 157 -11.80 3.16 16.08
C TRP A 157 -13.10 3.94 15.84
N GLN A 158 -14.19 3.61 16.55
CA GLN A 158 -15.47 4.32 16.42
C GLN A 158 -15.35 5.79 16.82
N LEU A 159 -14.65 6.07 17.93
CA LEU A 159 -14.41 7.42 18.40
C LEU A 159 -13.59 8.22 17.38
N GLU A 160 -12.45 7.68 16.96
CA GLU A 160 -11.57 8.32 15.99
C GLU A 160 -12.25 8.49 14.63
N LYS A 161 -13.08 7.53 14.20
CA LYS A 161 -13.84 7.62 12.95
C LYS A 161 -14.84 8.77 12.99
N ALA A 162 -15.55 8.92 14.10
CA ALA A 162 -16.51 10.01 14.27
C ALA A 162 -15.81 11.38 14.26
N LEU A 163 -14.65 11.51 14.92
CA LEU A 163 -13.85 12.74 14.89
C LEU A 163 -13.31 13.03 13.48
N TYR A 164 -12.81 11.99 12.79
CA TYR A 164 -12.29 12.09 11.43
C TYR A 164 -13.36 12.54 10.43
N ASP A 165 -14.58 11.99 10.55
CA ASP A 165 -15.71 12.34 9.66
C ASP A 165 -16.21 13.77 9.88
N VAL A 166 -16.14 14.30 11.10
CA VAL A 166 -16.51 15.69 11.41
C VAL A 166 -15.48 16.69 10.89
N GLY A 167 -14.17 16.35 10.94
CA GLY A 167 -13.09 17.18 10.40
C GLY A 167 -12.99 17.19 8.86
N ASN A 168 -13.63 16.21 8.23
CA ASN A 168 -13.93 16.01 6.82
C ASN A 168 -12.83 16.34 5.78
N PRO A 169 -11.90 15.40 5.53
CA PRO A 169 -11.30 15.30 4.22
C PRO A 169 -11.61 13.93 3.61
N VAL A 170 -12.52 13.89 2.63
CA VAL A 170 -12.38 12.93 1.52
C VAL A 170 -11.59 13.63 0.44
N MET A 171 -10.28 13.53 0.58
CA MET A 171 -9.34 14.11 -0.35
C MET A 171 -8.73 12.95 -1.11
N THR A 172 -8.87 12.97 -2.43
CA THR A 172 -8.11 12.07 -3.29
C THR A 172 -6.71 12.65 -3.47
N LEU A 173 -5.75 11.85 -3.96
CA LEU A 173 -4.44 12.39 -4.34
C LEU A 173 -4.58 13.60 -5.29
N GLY A 174 -5.55 13.57 -6.20
CA GLY A 174 -5.82 14.69 -7.12
C GLY A 174 -6.29 15.95 -6.40
N ALA A 175 -7.13 15.81 -5.38
CA ALA A 175 -7.56 16.95 -4.55
C ALA A 175 -6.40 17.51 -3.72
N LEU A 176 -5.56 16.65 -3.12
CA LEU A 176 -4.35 17.07 -2.39
C LEU A 176 -3.42 17.91 -3.28
N PHE A 177 -3.21 17.46 -4.52
CA PHE A 177 -2.41 18.20 -5.48
C PHE A 177 -2.98 19.57 -5.84
N LYS A 178 -4.30 19.65 -6.06
CA LYS A 178 -4.97 20.92 -6.34
C LYS A 178 -4.81 21.89 -5.19
N ALA A 179 -5.00 21.40 -3.96
CA ALA A 179 -4.85 22.19 -2.76
C ALA A 179 -3.41 22.70 -2.59
N LYS A 180 -2.40 21.85 -2.83
CA LYS A 180 -0.98 22.23 -2.81
C LYS A 180 -0.58 23.28 -3.84
N ARG A 181 -1.25 23.32 -5.00
CA ARG A 181 -0.99 24.32 -6.05
C ARG A 181 -1.59 25.69 -5.74
N ASN A 182 -2.60 25.76 -4.88
CA ASN A 182 -3.24 27.01 -4.50
C ASN A 182 -3.46 27.08 -2.97
N PRO A 183 -2.38 27.22 -2.19
CA PRO A 183 -2.46 27.20 -0.73
C PRO A 183 -3.04 28.50 -0.14
N GLU A 184 -3.21 29.56 -0.95
CA GLU A 184 -3.78 30.83 -0.49
C GLU A 184 -5.30 30.78 -0.32
N ASP A 185 -5.95 29.78 -0.94
CA ASP A 185 -7.37 29.52 -0.72
C ASP A 185 -7.57 29.01 0.72
N PRO A 186 -8.37 29.70 1.56
CA PRO A 186 -8.62 29.28 2.94
C PRO A 186 -9.14 27.84 3.06
N LEU A 187 -9.92 27.37 2.08
CA LEU A 187 -10.42 26.00 2.06
C LEU A 187 -9.26 25.01 1.88
N HIS A 188 -8.41 25.24 0.88
CA HIS A 188 -7.24 24.38 0.64
C HIS A 188 -6.28 24.43 1.82
N ALA A 189 -6.02 25.60 2.41
CA ALA A 189 -5.16 25.72 3.57
C ALA A 189 -5.65 24.88 4.76
N GLN A 190 -6.97 24.90 5.02
CA GLN A 190 -7.59 24.08 6.05
C GLN A 190 -7.48 22.58 5.73
N GLU A 191 -7.76 22.18 4.49
CA GLU A 191 -7.67 20.78 4.05
C GLU A 191 -6.25 20.23 4.17
N LEU A 192 -5.23 21.01 3.75
CA LEU A 192 -3.82 20.66 3.94
C LEU A 192 -3.47 20.51 5.41
N GLN A 193 -3.86 21.47 6.25
CA GLN A 193 -3.56 21.43 7.68
C GLN A 193 -4.17 20.19 8.35
N CYS A 194 -5.42 19.85 8.00
CA CYS A 194 -6.09 18.65 8.48
C CYS A 194 -5.38 17.37 8.03
N TRP A 195 -4.98 17.31 6.76
CA TRP A 195 -4.23 16.17 6.23
C TRP A 195 -2.87 16.02 6.91
N GLU A 196 -2.07 17.09 6.97
CA GLU A 196 -0.73 17.10 7.58
C GLU A 196 -0.76 16.68 9.05
N ALA A 197 -1.75 17.16 9.82
CA ALA A 197 -1.90 16.82 11.23
C ALA A 197 -2.19 15.33 11.47
N GLY A 198 -2.88 14.67 10.54
CA GLY A 198 -3.25 13.27 10.62
C GLY A 198 -2.28 12.30 9.93
N THR A 199 -1.28 12.81 9.22
CA THR A 199 -0.45 12.03 8.29
C THR A 199 0.45 11.02 9.01
N ASP A 200 0.50 9.78 8.51
CA ASP A 200 1.47 8.76 8.92
C ASP A 200 2.69 8.69 8.00
N LYS A 201 3.69 7.86 8.35
CA LYS A 201 4.92 7.74 7.55
C LYS A 201 4.68 7.32 6.11
N LEU A 202 3.66 6.50 5.84
CA LEU A 202 3.34 6.06 4.49
C LEU A 202 2.75 7.21 3.68
N ALA A 203 1.88 8.01 4.28
CA ALA A 203 1.33 9.20 3.65
C ALA A 203 2.42 10.22 3.30
N ILE A 204 3.44 10.41 4.15
CA ILE A 204 4.62 11.25 3.82
C ILE A 204 5.39 10.68 2.62
N MET A 205 5.67 9.37 2.62
CA MET A 205 6.39 8.73 1.50
C MET A 205 5.60 8.83 0.19
N LEU A 206 4.28 8.65 0.26
CA LEU A 206 3.39 8.80 -0.88
C LEU A 206 3.44 10.22 -1.43
N ASP A 207 3.37 11.23 -0.56
CA ASP A 207 3.46 12.63 -0.95
C ASP A 207 4.79 12.99 -1.64
N ILE A 208 5.90 12.45 -1.13
CA ILE A 208 7.21 12.61 -1.77
C ILE A 208 7.22 11.90 -3.13
N ALA A 209 6.74 10.65 -3.20
CA ALA A 209 6.71 9.86 -4.44
C ALA A 209 5.86 10.54 -5.52
N THR A 210 4.73 11.13 -5.14
CA THR A 210 3.83 11.78 -6.09
C THR A 210 4.43 13.07 -6.66
N GLN A 211 5.29 13.78 -5.93
CA GLN A 211 6.06 14.90 -6.51
C GLN A 211 6.93 14.45 -7.69
N PHE A 212 7.56 13.27 -7.62
CA PHE A 212 8.39 12.78 -8.73
C PHE A 212 7.58 12.31 -9.94
N VAL A 213 6.37 11.80 -9.71
CA VAL A 213 5.48 11.31 -10.77
C VAL A 213 4.78 12.47 -11.50
N TRP A 214 4.46 13.57 -10.78
CA TRP A 214 3.63 14.68 -11.29
C TRP A 214 4.38 16.00 -11.55
N ALA A 215 5.66 16.12 -11.17
CA ALA A 215 6.46 17.33 -11.41
C ALA A 215 7.11 17.40 -12.81
N ARG A 216 6.60 16.67 -13.80
CA ARG A 216 7.03 16.77 -15.20
C ARG A 216 5.86 17.13 -16.11
#